data_AF-A0A512C3N5-F1
#
_entry.id   AF-A0A512C3N5-F1
#
_cell.length_a   1.000
_cell.length_b   1.000
_cell.length_c   1.000
_cell.angle_alpha   90.00
_cell.angle_beta   90.00
_cell.angle_gamma   90.00
#
_symmetry.space_group_name_H-M   'P 1'
#
loop_
_entity.id
_entity.type
_entity.pdbx_description
1 polymer ?
#
loop_
_entity_poly.entity_id
_entity_poly.type
_entity_poly.pdbx_seq_one_letter_code
_entity_poly.pdbx_strand_id
1 'polypeptide(L)'
;MKRLKTYLEWVYRDVARRVAADEALAGRFAGLLGLAERLRVQERASKNKLYSLLAPEVVCIAKGKAHCPYEFGSKVVLRVTNWEGFMLASKALECKSYDGHTRNATGDHVTALSEVKPDRIYVDSGSRGHDYGRKKRVLLARQRRGLTPAMRCELKRRPAIEAMIGHVT
;
A
#
# COMPACT_ATOMS: atom_id res chain seq x y z
N MET A 1 -24.79 -11.54 -11.57
CA MET A 1 -23.49 -12.07 -11.08
C MET A 1 -23.19 -13.52 -11.51
N LYS A 2 -24.15 -14.46 -11.52
CA LYS A 2 -23.88 -15.86 -11.92
C LYS A 2 -23.32 -16.00 -13.34
N ARG A 3 -23.86 -15.26 -14.32
CA ARG A 3 -23.42 -15.30 -15.74
C ARG A 3 -21.93 -14.95 -15.94
N LEU A 4 -21.42 -13.90 -15.29
CA LEU A 4 -20.01 -13.50 -15.40
C LEU A 4 -19.06 -14.56 -14.84
N LYS A 5 -19.44 -15.23 -13.74
CA LYS A 5 -18.66 -16.33 -13.19
C LYS A 5 -18.61 -17.52 -14.16
N THR A 6 -19.74 -17.85 -14.79
CA THR A 6 -19.79 -18.90 -15.83
C THR A 6 -18.92 -18.57 -17.03
N TYR A 7 -18.95 -17.32 -17.52
CA TYR A 7 -18.09 -16.90 -18.64
C TYR A 7 -16.61 -16.95 -18.28
N LEU A 8 -16.23 -16.51 -17.08
CA LEU A 8 -14.86 -16.63 -16.58
C LEU A 8 -14.40 -18.10 -16.56
N GLU A 9 -15.23 -19.01 -16.05
CA GLU A 9 -14.90 -20.44 -16.00
C GLU A 9 -14.72 -21.05 -17.38
N TRP A 10 -15.55 -20.64 -18.34
CA TRP A 10 -15.48 -21.16 -19.70
C TRP A 10 -14.24 -20.67 -20.44
N VAL A 11 -13.96 -19.36 -20.36
CA VAL A 11 -12.76 -18.75 -20.95
C VAL A 11 -11.49 -19.33 -20.32
N TYR A 12 -11.45 -19.47 -18.99
CA TYR A 12 -10.32 -20.07 -18.29
C TYR A 12 -10.02 -21.49 -18.79
N ARG A 13 -11.04 -22.35 -18.88
CA ARG A 13 -10.86 -23.73 -19.35
C ARG A 13 -10.44 -23.80 -20.82
N ASP A 14 -11.01 -22.97 -21.68
CA ASP A 14 -10.66 -22.97 -23.11
C ASP A 14 -9.21 -22.50 -23.32
N VAL A 15 -8.81 -21.41 -22.66
CA VAL A 15 -7.45 -20.89 -22.72
C VAL A 15 -6.47 -21.90 -22.13
N ALA A 16 -6.73 -22.45 -20.95
CA ALA A 16 -5.87 -23.45 -20.32
C ALA A 16 -5.64 -24.67 -21.21
N ARG A 17 -6.69 -25.17 -21.88
CA ARG A 17 -6.61 -26.32 -22.80
C ARG A 17 -5.76 -26.01 -24.04
N ARG A 18 -5.91 -24.81 -24.63
CA ARG A 18 -5.12 -24.41 -25.82
C ARG A 18 -3.66 -24.17 -25.49
N VAL A 19 -3.40 -23.64 -24.31
CA VAL A 19 -2.06 -23.31 -23.83
C VAL A 19 -1.29 -24.58 -23.42
N ALA A 20 -1.98 -25.62 -22.94
CA ALA A 20 -1.35 -26.85 -22.45
C ALA A 20 -0.55 -27.62 -23.52
N ALA A 21 -0.81 -27.38 -24.82
CA ALA A 21 -0.09 -28.03 -25.91
C ALA A 21 1.26 -27.38 -26.26
N ASP A 22 1.56 -26.18 -25.72
CA ASP A 22 2.76 -25.41 -26.04
C ASP A 22 3.40 -24.88 -24.74
N GLU A 23 4.57 -25.41 -24.39
CA GLU A 23 5.31 -25.03 -23.17
C GLU A 23 5.70 -23.55 -23.13
N ALA A 24 6.04 -22.95 -24.28
CA ALA A 24 6.42 -21.54 -24.34
C ALA A 24 5.19 -20.65 -24.09
N LEU A 25 4.04 -21.04 -24.63
CA LEU A 25 2.77 -20.35 -24.36
C LEU A 25 2.34 -20.56 -22.91
N ALA A 26 2.53 -21.76 -22.36
CA ALA A 26 2.22 -22.09 -20.96
C ALA A 26 3.00 -21.22 -19.97
N GLY A 27 4.30 -21.03 -20.20
CA GLY A 27 5.11 -20.13 -19.37
C GLY A 27 4.59 -18.69 -19.37
N ARG A 28 4.18 -18.16 -20.54
CA ARG A 28 3.67 -16.78 -20.67
C ARG A 28 2.33 -16.58 -19.97
N PHE A 29 1.43 -17.55 -20.07
CA PHE A 29 0.09 -17.45 -19.49
C PHE A 29 0.00 -17.91 -18.03
N ALA A 30 1.03 -18.57 -17.48
CA ALA A 30 1.05 -19.10 -16.12
C ALA A 30 0.60 -18.07 -15.07
N GLY A 31 1.15 -16.85 -15.12
CA GLY A 31 0.79 -15.78 -14.18
C GLY A 31 -0.67 -15.33 -14.30
N LEU A 32 -1.16 -15.13 -15.52
CA LEU A 32 -2.54 -14.72 -15.77
C LEU A 32 -3.56 -15.81 -15.41
N LEU A 33 -3.24 -17.08 -15.71
CA LEU A 33 -4.06 -18.23 -15.34
C LEU A 33 -4.12 -18.39 -13.81
N GLY A 34 -3.00 -18.19 -13.11
CA GLY A 34 -2.98 -18.18 -11.64
C GLY A 34 -3.86 -17.08 -11.04
N LEU A 35 -3.86 -15.88 -11.62
CA LEU A 35 -4.76 -14.78 -11.20
C LEU A 35 -6.23 -15.09 -11.50
N ALA A 36 -6.53 -15.69 -12.66
CA ALA A 36 -7.87 -16.09 -13.03
C ALA A 36 -8.41 -17.20 -12.12
N GLU A 37 -7.57 -18.16 -11.73
CA GLU A 37 -7.91 -19.20 -10.76
C GLU A 37 -8.24 -18.60 -9.39
N ARG A 38 -7.39 -17.68 -8.89
CA ARG A 38 -7.67 -16.94 -7.66
C ARG A 38 -9.00 -16.19 -7.72
N LEU A 39 -9.30 -15.53 -8.85
CA LEU A 39 -10.56 -14.82 -9.05
C LEU A 39 -11.77 -15.76 -9.05
N ARG A 40 -11.62 -16.98 -9.57
CA ARG A 40 -12.68 -18.01 -9.61
C ARG A 40 -13.07 -18.51 -8.22
N VAL A 41 -12.06 -18.70 -7.36
CA VAL A 41 -12.23 -19.17 -5.96
C VAL A 41 -12.68 -18.03 -5.03
N GLN A 42 -12.38 -16.78 -5.38
CA GLN A 42 -12.71 -15.62 -4.56
C GLN A 42 -14.22 -15.44 -4.35
N GLU A 43 -14.60 -15.28 -3.08
CA GLU A 43 -15.98 -15.07 -2.64
C GLU A 43 -16.22 -13.65 -2.12
N ARG A 44 -17.49 -13.34 -1.86
CA ARG A 44 -17.89 -12.04 -1.30
C ARG A 44 -17.25 -11.75 0.06
N ALA A 45 -16.96 -12.75 0.89
CA ALA A 45 -16.36 -12.58 2.20
C ALA A 45 -14.82 -12.77 2.21
N SER A 46 -14.20 -13.12 1.08
CA SER A 46 -12.76 -13.35 1.02
C SER A 46 -11.96 -12.09 1.36
N LYS A 47 -10.84 -12.27 2.08
CA LYS A 47 -9.86 -11.21 2.36
C LYS A 47 -8.91 -11.05 1.17
N ASN A 48 -8.24 -9.90 1.08
CA ASN A 48 -7.26 -9.58 0.02
C ASN A 48 -7.78 -9.92 -1.39
N LYS A 49 -8.89 -9.28 -1.77
CA LYS A 49 -9.53 -9.53 -3.06
C LYS A 49 -8.69 -8.99 -4.21
N LEU A 50 -8.68 -9.72 -5.31
CA LEU A 50 -8.24 -9.26 -6.61
C LEU A 50 -9.32 -8.35 -7.21
N TYR A 51 -8.96 -7.11 -7.51
CA TYR A 51 -9.84 -6.11 -8.10
C TYR A 51 -9.57 -5.87 -9.59
N SER A 52 -8.33 -6.08 -10.04
CA SER A 52 -7.92 -5.99 -11.44
C SER A 52 -7.00 -7.15 -11.79
N LEU A 53 -7.17 -7.75 -12.97
CA LEU A 53 -6.27 -8.77 -13.50
C LEU A 53 -4.94 -8.19 -13.99
N LEU A 54 -4.97 -6.95 -14.51
CA LEU A 54 -3.81 -6.28 -15.07
C LEU A 54 -3.02 -5.47 -14.04
N ALA A 55 -3.59 -5.24 -12.86
CA ALA A 55 -2.96 -4.56 -11.74
C ALA A 55 -3.31 -5.29 -10.42
N PRO A 56 -2.73 -6.48 -10.18
CA PRO A 56 -3.05 -7.32 -9.03
C PRO A 56 -2.70 -6.71 -7.67
N GLU A 57 -1.85 -5.69 -7.64
CA GLU A 57 -1.44 -4.90 -6.48
C GLU A 57 -2.51 -3.92 -5.99
N VAL A 58 -3.52 -3.62 -6.82
CA VAL A 58 -4.59 -2.67 -6.48
C VAL A 58 -5.42 -3.21 -5.32
N VAL A 59 -5.56 -2.39 -4.27
CA VAL A 59 -6.39 -2.67 -3.10
C VAL A 59 -7.59 -1.75 -3.04
N CYS A 60 -8.65 -2.22 -2.38
CA CYS A 60 -9.84 -1.42 -2.10
C CYS A 60 -9.81 -0.86 -0.67
N ILE A 61 -9.84 0.46 -0.58
CA ILE A 61 -9.75 1.23 0.66
C ILE A 61 -11.07 1.96 0.87
N ALA A 62 -11.65 1.84 2.07
CA ALA A 62 -12.85 2.57 2.41
C ALA A 62 -12.47 4.01 2.78
N LYS A 63 -13.05 5.01 2.09
CA LYS A 63 -12.76 6.45 2.31
C LYS A 63 -13.63 7.12 3.36
N GLY A 64 -14.64 6.42 3.91
CA GLY A 64 -15.54 6.97 4.94
C GLY A 64 -16.41 8.14 4.44
N LYS A 65 -16.42 8.43 3.14
CA LYS A 65 -17.29 9.42 2.50
C LYS A 65 -18.57 8.74 2.02
N ALA A 66 -19.73 9.32 2.32
CA ALA A 66 -21.01 8.70 1.98
C ALA A 66 -21.21 8.51 0.46
N HIS A 67 -20.80 9.50 -0.35
CA HIS A 67 -21.02 9.48 -1.80
C HIS A 67 -19.95 8.68 -2.58
N CYS A 68 -18.74 8.52 -2.03
CA CYS A 68 -17.66 7.71 -2.60
C CYS A 68 -17.03 6.87 -1.48
N PRO A 69 -17.67 5.75 -1.10
CA PRO A 69 -17.27 4.99 0.08
C PRO A 69 -15.97 4.22 -0.12
N TYR A 70 -15.56 3.96 -1.36
CA TYR A 70 -14.40 3.16 -1.71
C TYR A 70 -13.51 3.85 -2.74
N GLU A 71 -12.21 3.59 -2.62
CA GLU A 71 -11.22 3.89 -3.63
C GLU A 71 -10.37 2.67 -3.94
N PHE A 72 -9.89 2.61 -5.17
CA PHE A 72 -9.02 1.57 -5.68
C PHE A 72 -7.66 2.18 -5.99
N GLY A 73 -6.60 1.60 -5.44
CA GLY A 73 -5.25 2.05 -5.72
C GLY A 73 -4.22 1.17 -5.05
N SER A 74 -2.95 1.41 -5.37
CA SER A 74 -1.82 0.83 -4.62
C SER A 74 -1.47 1.75 -3.46
N LYS A 75 -1.16 1.16 -2.31
CA LYS A 75 -0.76 1.92 -1.14
C LYS A 75 0.74 2.06 -1.12
N VAL A 76 1.25 3.28 -1.06
CA VAL A 76 2.68 3.56 -1.05
C VAL A 76 3.06 4.25 0.26
N VAL A 77 4.21 3.91 0.81
CA VAL A 77 4.82 4.66 1.90
C VAL A 77 5.93 5.52 1.32
N LEU A 78 5.90 6.80 1.68
CA LEU A 78 6.89 7.79 1.29
C LEU A 78 7.61 8.31 2.52
N ARG A 79 8.91 8.51 2.39
CA ARG A 79 9.80 9.04 3.45
C ARG A 79 10.55 10.23 2.90
N VAL A 80 10.35 11.36 3.58
CA VAL A 80 10.90 12.65 3.18
C VAL A 80 11.65 13.28 4.34
N THR A 81 12.76 13.97 4.06
CA THR A 81 13.47 14.76 5.07
C THR A 81 12.63 15.96 5.50
N ASN A 82 12.58 16.24 6.81
CA ASN A 82 11.68 17.27 7.33
C ASN A 82 12.13 18.72 7.03
N TRP A 83 13.43 18.92 6.79
CA TRP A 83 14.01 20.24 6.56
C TRP A 83 14.12 20.58 5.08
N GLU A 84 14.75 19.69 4.31
CA GLU A 84 15.09 19.95 2.91
C GLU A 84 14.00 19.43 1.95
N GLY A 85 13.12 18.54 2.41
CA GLY A 85 12.09 17.98 1.54
C GLY A 85 12.65 17.01 0.51
N PHE A 86 13.73 16.28 0.80
CA PHE A 86 14.24 15.25 -0.10
C PHE A 86 13.52 13.92 0.12
N MET A 87 13.10 13.27 -0.97
CA MET A 87 12.57 11.90 -0.92
C MET A 87 13.72 10.92 -0.71
N LEU A 88 13.70 10.20 0.41
CA LEU A 88 14.72 9.21 0.75
C LEU A 88 14.31 7.81 0.30
N ALA A 89 13.03 7.48 0.43
CA ALA A 89 12.53 6.16 0.12
C ALA A 89 11.05 6.20 -0.27
N SER A 90 10.71 5.36 -1.24
CA SER A 90 9.35 4.99 -1.61
C SER A 90 9.23 3.48 -1.57
N LYS A 91 8.12 2.97 -1.02
CA LYS A 91 7.84 1.54 -1.02
C LYS A 91 6.36 1.27 -1.23
N ALA A 92 6.04 0.52 -2.27
CA ALA A 92 4.70 -0.01 -2.46
C ALA A 92 4.41 -1.08 -1.39
N LEU A 93 3.22 -1.05 -0.82
CA LEU A 93 2.76 -2.00 0.17
C LEU A 93 1.90 -3.05 -0.50
N GLU A 94 2.33 -4.30 -0.33
CA GLU A 94 1.53 -5.44 -0.72
C GLU A 94 0.39 -5.62 0.29
N CYS A 95 -0.83 -5.75 -0.23
CA CYS A 95 -2.08 -5.94 0.53
C CYS A 95 -2.57 -4.73 1.34
N LYS A 96 -3.81 -4.89 1.85
CA LYS A 96 -4.51 -3.90 2.70
C LYS A 96 -3.93 -3.89 4.12
N SER A 97 -2.64 -3.57 4.26
CA SER A 97 -1.99 -3.40 5.56
C SER A 97 -2.41 -2.09 6.23
N TYR A 98 -2.72 -2.17 7.52
CA TYR A 98 -3.04 -0.99 8.33
C TYR A 98 -1.78 -0.15 8.54
N ASP A 99 -1.88 1.18 8.39
CA ASP A 99 -0.74 2.11 8.40
C ASP A 99 0.15 2.03 9.64
N GLY A 100 -0.42 1.60 10.77
CA GLY A 100 0.32 1.37 12.00
C GLY A 100 1.39 0.28 11.86
N HIS A 101 1.07 -0.84 11.21
CA HIS A 101 1.95 -2.01 11.11
C HIS A 101 3.11 -1.82 10.14
N THR A 102 2.97 -0.92 9.18
CA THR A 102 3.97 -0.68 8.15
C THR A 102 5.14 0.17 8.64
N ARG A 103 5.02 0.81 9.82
CA ARG A 103 6.01 1.77 10.32
C ARG A 103 7.38 1.18 10.62
N ASN A 104 7.44 -0.03 11.19
CA ASN A 104 8.72 -0.71 11.46
C ASN A 104 9.41 -1.10 10.16
N ALA A 105 8.71 -1.86 9.31
CA ALA A 105 9.22 -2.30 8.03
C ALA A 105 9.72 -1.14 7.14
N THR A 106 9.07 0.02 7.23
CA THR A 106 9.53 1.23 6.51
C THR A 106 10.71 1.90 7.22
N GLY A 107 10.73 1.94 8.55
CA GLY A 107 11.85 2.51 9.31
C GLY A 107 13.15 1.75 9.06
N ASP A 108 13.05 0.42 9.00
CA ASP A 108 14.17 -0.46 8.67
C ASP A 108 14.63 -0.23 7.22
N HIS A 109 13.69 -0.06 6.29
CA HIS A 109 14.00 0.23 4.88
C HIS A 109 14.73 1.56 4.69
N VAL A 110 14.33 2.63 5.38
CA VAL A 110 15.05 3.91 5.34
C VAL A 110 16.42 3.80 5.97
N THR A 111 16.53 3.08 7.08
CA THR A 111 17.82 2.86 7.73
C THR A 111 18.77 2.07 6.83
N ALA A 112 18.23 1.11 6.07
CA ALA A 112 19.01 0.36 5.09
C ALA A 112 19.46 1.22 3.89
N LEU A 113 18.60 2.12 3.40
CA LEU A 113 18.93 2.99 2.25
C LEU A 113 19.85 4.16 2.61
N SER A 114 19.64 4.76 3.78
CA SER A 114 20.34 5.98 4.19
C SER A 114 21.53 5.72 5.11
N GLU A 115 21.67 4.50 5.66
CA GLU A 115 22.59 4.12 6.75
C GLU A 115 22.44 4.95 8.05
N VAL A 116 21.62 5.99 8.03
CA VAL A 116 21.35 6.92 9.12
C VAL A 116 20.02 6.57 9.79
N LYS A 117 20.07 6.41 11.12
CA LYS A 117 18.87 6.15 11.93
C LYS A 117 18.17 7.46 12.29
N PRO A 118 16.93 7.72 11.81
CA PRO A 118 16.27 8.99 12.00
C PRO A 118 15.96 9.28 13.47
N ASP A 119 16.30 10.48 13.94
CA ASP A 119 16.07 10.94 15.31
C ASP A 119 14.62 11.14 15.68
N ARG A 120 13.85 11.68 14.75
CA ARG A 120 12.42 11.95 14.91
C ARG A 120 11.70 11.56 13.64
N ILE A 121 10.49 11.04 13.81
CA ILE A 121 9.61 10.65 12.70
C ILE A 121 8.29 11.37 12.91
N TYR A 122 7.84 12.09 11.90
CA TYR A 122 6.55 12.78 11.90
C TYR A 122 5.57 12.01 11.02
N VAL A 123 4.38 11.73 11.54
CA VAL A 123 3.39 10.90 10.84
C VAL A 123 1.99 11.48 10.98
N ASP A 124 1.15 11.23 9.98
CA ASP A 124 -0.29 11.48 10.06
C ASP A 124 -0.98 10.74 11.20
N SER A 125 -2.14 11.26 11.60
CA SER A 125 -2.97 10.64 12.63
C SER A 125 -3.53 9.27 12.22
N GLY A 126 -3.57 8.96 10.93
CA GLY A 126 -4.05 7.68 10.40
C GLY A 126 -3.12 6.51 10.73
N SER A 127 -1.82 6.76 10.93
CA SER A 127 -0.83 5.73 11.28
C SER A 127 -0.73 5.51 12.79
N ARG A 128 -1.86 5.64 13.49
CA ARG A 128 -1.97 5.49 14.94
C ARG A 128 -2.23 4.03 15.27
N GLY A 129 -1.22 3.31 15.73
CA GLY A 129 -1.42 1.95 16.23
C GLY A 129 -0.16 1.11 16.12
N HIS A 130 0.20 0.52 17.25
CA HIS A 130 1.12 -0.61 17.47
C HIS A 130 2.58 -0.59 16.96
N ASP A 131 3.42 -1.16 17.83
CA ASP A 131 4.74 -1.75 17.64
C ASP A 131 5.91 -0.96 17.08
N TYR A 132 5.88 0.38 17.04
CA TYR A 132 7.17 1.09 17.03
C TYR A 132 7.80 0.98 18.43
N GLY A 133 8.79 0.09 18.60
CA GLY A 133 9.50 -0.15 19.87
C GLY A 133 10.09 1.12 20.49
N ARG A 134 10.26 2.19 19.69
CA ARG A 134 10.72 3.52 20.11
C ARG A 134 9.62 4.57 20.04
N LYS A 135 8.48 4.35 20.73
CA LYS A 135 7.30 5.25 20.75
C LYS A 135 7.63 6.73 20.99
N LYS A 136 8.73 7.03 21.72
CA LYS A 136 9.17 8.41 22.03
C LYS A 136 9.74 9.20 20.85
N ARG A 137 10.19 8.55 19.77
CA ARG A 137 10.74 9.23 18.56
C ARG A 137 9.68 9.55 17.51
N VAL A 138 8.45 9.07 17.67
CA VAL A 138 7.40 9.25 16.66
C VAL A 138 6.34 10.22 17.14
N LEU A 139 6.12 11.25 16.32
CA LEU A 139 5.24 12.37 16.61
C LEU A 139 4.06 12.32 15.65
N LEU A 140 2.86 12.29 16.22
CA LEU A 140 1.61 12.28 15.46
C LEU A 140 1.16 13.72 15.17
N ALA A 141 0.58 13.97 14.00
CA ALA A 141 0.10 15.28 13.57
C ALA A 141 -0.78 16.03 14.60
N ARG A 142 -1.58 15.31 15.39
CA ARG A 142 -2.49 15.88 16.41
C ARG A 142 -1.99 15.74 17.85
N GLN A 143 -0.73 15.35 18.05
CA GLN A 143 -0.16 15.25 19.39
C GLN A 143 -0.01 16.64 20.01
N ARG A 144 -0.61 16.87 21.18
CA ARG A 144 -0.52 18.16 21.90
C ARG A 144 0.37 18.12 23.14
N ARG A 145 0.57 16.92 23.72
CA ARG A 145 1.33 16.72 24.97
C ARG A 145 2.74 16.20 24.68
N GLY A 146 3.71 16.62 25.50
CA GLY A 146 5.11 16.15 25.41
C GLY A 146 5.91 16.72 24.24
N LEU A 147 5.53 17.90 23.71
CA LEU A 147 6.22 18.56 22.61
C LEU A 147 7.02 19.78 23.08
N THR A 148 8.32 19.77 22.80
CA THR A 148 9.18 20.97 22.92
C THR A 148 8.83 21.99 21.84
N PRO A 149 9.21 23.28 21.99
CA PRO A 149 8.98 24.30 20.97
C PRO A 149 9.54 23.92 19.59
N ALA A 150 10.76 23.37 19.54
CA ALA A 150 11.39 22.91 18.31
C ALA A 150 10.56 21.81 17.62
N MET A 151 10.09 20.82 18.39
CA MET A 151 9.25 19.73 17.85
C MET A 151 7.92 20.25 17.29
N ARG A 152 7.35 21.32 17.84
CA ARG A 152 6.14 21.95 17.27
C ARG A 152 6.43 22.64 15.94
N CYS A 153 7.55 23.34 15.82
CA CYS A 153 7.96 23.97 14.56
C CYS A 153 8.20 22.93 13.48
N GLU A 154 8.88 21.84 13.81
CA GLU A 154 9.12 20.70 12.91
C GLU A 154 7.80 20.05 12.47
N LEU A 155 6.86 19.83 13.40
CA LEU A 155 5.56 19.21 13.09
C LEU A 155 4.71 20.08 12.13
N LYS A 156 4.84 21.42 12.20
CA LYS A 156 4.16 22.35 11.29
C LYS A 156 4.63 22.24 9.84
N ARG A 157 5.83 21.71 9.58
CA ARG A 157 6.39 21.55 8.22
C ARG A 157 5.95 20.28 7.53
N ARG A 158 5.50 19.29 8.30
CA ARG A 158 4.98 18.00 7.80
C ARG A 158 4.03 18.11 6.59
N PRO A 159 3.07 19.07 6.51
CA PRO A 159 2.16 19.17 5.36
C PRO A 159 2.86 19.43 4.01
N ALA A 160 4.14 19.85 4.01
CA ALA A 160 4.93 20.01 2.79
C ALA A 160 5.08 18.70 2.00
N ILE A 161 4.89 17.53 2.64
CA ILE A 161 4.90 16.23 1.97
C ILE A 161 3.77 16.11 0.93
N GLU A 162 2.64 16.79 1.12
CA GLU A 162 1.51 16.71 0.19
C GLU A 162 1.85 17.31 -1.18
N ALA A 163 2.57 18.43 -1.19
CA ALA A 163 3.06 19.04 -2.43
C ALA A 163 4.04 18.11 -3.17
N MET A 164 4.91 17.44 -2.41
CA MET A 164 5.85 16.46 -2.94
C MET A 164 5.17 15.23 -3.52
N ILE A 165 4.13 14.72 -2.86
CA ILE A 165 3.30 13.63 -3.36
C ILE A 165 2.71 14.03 -4.72
N GLY A 166 2.14 15.23 -4.82
CA GLY A 166 1.54 15.73 -6.06
C GLY A 166 2.51 15.92 -7.24
N HIS A 167 3.82 16.01 -7.01
CA HIS A 167 4.81 16.09 -8.09
C HIS A 167 5.28 14.72 -8.60
N VAL A 168 5.13 13.66 -7.80
CA VAL A 168 5.67 12.33 -8.10
C VAL A 168 4.62 11.38 -8.66
N THR A 169 3.34 11.69 -8.44
CA THR A 169 2.19 10.96 -9.01
C THR A 169 1.73 11.57 -10.32
#